data_AF-A0A556RCR2-F1
#
_entry.id   AF-A0A556RCR2-F1
#
_cell.length_a   1.000
_cell.length_b   1.000
_cell.length_c   1.000
_cell.angle_alpha   90.00
_cell.angle_beta   90.00
_cell.angle_gamma   90.00
#
_symmetry.space_group_name_H-M   'P 1'
#
loop_
_entity.id
_entity.type
_entity.pdbx_description
1 polymer ?
#
loop_
_entity_poly.entity_id
_entity_poly.type
_entity_poly.pdbx_seq_one_letter_code
_entity_poly.pdbx_strand_id
1 'polypeptide(L)' 'MRAVIMNSEAVLADEPAAALDSANRSRIITLLFGLNQDSGSTIVTVMHDASLADQHDRIIKLQRKA' A
#
# COMPACT_ATOMS: atom_id res chain seq x y z
N MET A 1 -9.62 7.58 3.34
CA MET A 1 -8.55 6.74 3.95
C MET A 1 -8.91 6.49 5.41
N ARG A 2 -9.18 5.24 5.78
CA ARG A 2 -9.41 4.84 7.17
C ARG A 2 -8.26 3.93 7.58
N ALA A 3 -7.09 4.53 7.78
CA ALA A 3 -5.94 3.85 8.35
C ALA A 3 -5.91 4.17 9.84
N VAL A 4 -5.93 3.13 10.67
CA VAL A 4 -5.61 3.26 12.09
C VAL A 4 -4.30 2.51 12.30
N ILE A 5 -3.37 3.17 12.97
CA ILE A 5 -2.72 2.73 14.22
C ILE A 5 -1.33 3.37 14.28
N MET A 6 -1.09 4.18 15.31
CA MET A 6 0.26 4.46 15.78
C MET A 6 0.79 3.19 16.45
N ASN A 7 2.01 2.77 16.09
CA ASN A 7 2.71 1.63 16.70
C ASN A 7 2.12 0.23 16.37
N SER A 8 1.62 -0.02 15.15
CA SER A 8 1.23 -1.37 14.75
C SER A 8 2.39 -2.14 14.14
N GLU A 9 2.47 -3.44 14.44
CA GLU A 9 3.38 -4.36 13.76
C GLU A 9 2.97 -4.59 12.29
N ALA A 10 1.71 -4.30 11.93
CA ALA A 10 1.22 -4.42 10.57
C ALA A 10 0.15 -3.38 10.22
N VAL A 11 0.16 -2.89 8.97
CA VAL A 11 -0.82 -1.97 8.39
C VAL A 11 -1.44 -2.63 7.15
N LEU A 12 -2.76 -2.72 7.12
CA LEU A 12 -3.53 -3.12 5.95
C LEU A 12 -4.18 -1.89 5.33
N ALA A 13 -3.85 -1.57 4.09
CA ALA A 13 -4.38 -0.45 3.37
C ALA A 13 -5.17 -0.93 2.14
N ASP A 14 -6.50 -0.84 2.23
CA ASP A 14 -7.39 -1.11 1.11
C ASP A 14 -7.55 0.14 0.24
N GLU A 15 -7.11 0.03 -1.02
CA GLU A 15 -7.02 1.09 -2.02
C GLU A 15 -6.58 2.47 -1.45
N PRO A 16 -5.36 2.58 -0.87
CA PRO A 16 -4.92 3.77 -0.12
C PRO A 16 -4.93 5.08 -0.92
N ALA A 17 -4.96 4.98 -2.25
CA ALA A 17 -4.85 6.11 -3.16
C ALA A 17 -5.98 6.15 -4.22
N ALA A 18 -7.12 5.48 -3.98
CA ALA A 18 -8.24 5.41 -4.92
C ALA A 18 -8.75 6.79 -5.38
N ALA A 19 -8.77 7.77 -4.47
CA ALA A 19 -9.28 9.13 -4.72
C ALA A 19 -8.21 10.11 -5.26
N LEU A 20 -6.98 9.64 -5.54
CA LEU A 20 -5.86 10.49 -5.91
C LEU A 20 -5.49 10.32 -7.40
N ASP A 21 -5.00 11.40 -8.00
CA ASP A 21 -4.35 11.36 -9.33
C ASP A 21 -3.04 10.55 -9.29
N SER A 22 -2.56 10.11 -10.45
CA SER A 22 -1.40 9.22 -10.57
C SER A 22 -0.12 9.74 -9.90
N ALA A 23 0.11 11.06 -9.93
CA ALA A 23 1.26 11.68 -9.27
C ALA A 23 1.14 11.61 -7.74
N ASN A 24 -0.05 11.89 -7.22
CA ASN A 24 -0.33 11.83 -5.80
C ASN A 24 -0.39 10.37 -5.27
N ARG A 25 -0.79 9.38 -6.08
CA ARG A 25 -0.73 7.97 -5.68
C ARG A 25 0.70 7.51 -5.39
N SER A 26 1.62 7.80 -6.31
CA SER A 26 3.04 7.44 -6.16
C SER A 26 3.62 8.05 -4.88
N ARG A 27 3.27 9.31 -4.60
CA ARG A 27 3.73 10.02 -3.39
C ARG A 27 3.21 9.39 -2.10
N ILE A 28 1.93 8.99 -2.05
CA ILE A 28 1.38 8.27 -0.87
C ILE A 28 2.09 6.93 -0.67
N ILE A 29 2.32 6.17 -1.74
CA ILE A 29 3.03 4.89 -1.66
C ILE A 29 4.46 5.08 -1.14
N THR A 30 5.19 6.08 -1.63
CA THR A 30 6.53 6.41 -1.10
C THR A 30 6.50 6.76 0.39
N LEU A 31 5.50 7.53 0.84
CA LEU A 31 5.35 7.86 2.27
C LEU A 31 5.05 6.64 3.13
N LEU A 32 4.21 5.72 2.64
CA LEU A 32 3.91 4.47 3.33
C LEU A 32 5.18 3.61 3.46
N PHE A 33 6.01 3.52 2.42
CA PHE A 33 7.28 2.79 2.51
C PHE A 33 8.32 3.46 3.41
N GLY A 34 8.38 4.78 3.44
CA GLY A 34 9.21 5.49 4.42
C GLY A 34 8.80 5.13 5.86
N LEU A 35 7.50 5.18 6.14
CA LEU A 35 6.96 4.78 7.44
C LEU A 35 7.26 3.31 7.76
N ASN A 36 7.14 2.41 6.79
CA ASN A 36 7.47 0.99 6.93
C ASN A 36 8.92 0.80 7.42
N GLN A 37 9.87 1.47 6.77
CA GLN A 37 11.29 1.37 7.09
C GLN A 37 11.60 1.95 8.47
N ASP A 38 11.02 3.09 8.81
CA ASP A 38 11.27 3.78 10.09
C ASP A 38 10.66 3.04 11.29
N SER A 39 9.49 2.42 11.10
CA SER A 39 8.75 1.74 12.17
C SER A 39 9.02 0.23 12.29
N GLY A 40 9.59 -0.39 11.26
CA GLY A 40 9.73 -1.85 11.18
C GLY A 40 8.39 -2.59 11.05
N SER A 41 7.29 -1.88 10.77
CA SER A 41 5.97 -2.48 10.56
C SER A 41 5.93 -3.29 9.26
N THR A 42 4.95 -4.14 9.07
CA THR A 42 4.63 -4.78 7.78
C THR A 42 3.51 -4.00 7.09
N ILE A 43 3.66 -3.63 5.82
CA ILE A 43 2.57 -2.98 5.05
C ILE A 43 2.02 -3.95 4.00
N VAL A 44 0.70 -4.13 4.02
CA VAL A 44 -0.06 -4.86 3.00
C VAL A 44 -1.01 -3.89 2.33
N THR A 45 -0.90 -3.75 1.02
CA THR A 45 -1.77 -2.88 0.22
C THR A 45 -2.63 -3.71 -0.73
N VAL A 46 -3.89 -3.29 -0.90
CA VAL A 46 -4.79 -3.82 -1.94
C VAL A 46 -4.99 -2.72 -2.96
N MET A 47 -4.74 -3.02 -4.23
CA MET A 47 -4.90 -2.07 -5.33
C MET A 47 -5.14 -2.76 -6.66
N HIS A 48 -5.76 -2.03 -7.60
CA HIS A 48 -5.99 -2.48 -8.97
C HIS A 48 -4.90 -2.01 -9.95
N ASP A 49 -3.98 -1.14 -9.52
CA ASP A 49 -2.93 -0.57 -10.36
C ASP A 49 -1.63 -1.39 -10.28
N ALA A 50 -1.28 -2.07 -11.38
CA ALA A 50 -0.08 -2.88 -11.46
C ALA A 50 1.23 -2.06 -11.40
N SER A 51 1.22 -0.81 -11.89
CA SER A 51 2.42 0.03 -11.92
C SER A 51 2.84 0.47 -10.52
N LEU A 52 1.86 0.61 -9.62
CA LEU A 52 2.09 0.89 -8.20
C LEU A 52 2.45 -0.39 -7.43
N ALA A 53 1.92 -1.54 -7.84
CA ALA A 53 2.26 -2.84 -7.25
C ALA A 53 3.75 -3.15 -7.42
N ASP A 54 4.36 -2.78 -8.56
CA ASP A 54 5.79 -3.00 -8.85
C ASP A 54 6.75 -2.27 -7.89
N GLN A 55 6.25 -1.34 -7.07
CA GLN A 55 7.06 -0.66 -6.04
C GLN A 55 7.14 -1.45 -4.73
N HIS A 56 6.42 -2.57 -4.59
CA HIS A 56 6.40 -3.40 -3.39
C HIS A 56 7.44 -4.53 -3.48
N ASP A 57 7.98 -4.96 -2.34
CA ASP A 57 8.92 -6.08 -2.27
C ASP A 57 8.30 -7.40 -2.74
N ARG A 58 6.99 -7.56 -2.55
CA ARG A 58 6.23 -8.77 -2.88
C ARG A 58 4.88 -8.42 -3.48
N ILE A 59 4.52 -9.14 -4.54
CA ILE A 59 3.26 -8.95 -5.26
C ILE A 59 2.48 -10.27 -5.25
N ILE A 60 1.24 -10.24 -4.77
CA ILE A 60 0.31 -11.37 -4.81
C ILE A 60 -0.81 -11.03 -5.79
N LYS A 61 -0.88 -11.76 -6.90
CA LYS A 61 -1.97 -11.61 -7.88
C LYS A 61 -3.13 -12.51 -7.50
N LEU A 62 -4.25 -11.91 -7.10
CA LEU A 62 -5.48 -12.64 -6.83
C LEU A 62 -6.26 -12.82 -8.14
N GLN A 63 -6.64 -14.05 -8.45
CA GLN A 63 -7.50 -14.39 -9.59
C GLN A 63 -8.69 -15.19 -9.08
N ARG A 64 -9.90 -14.81 -9.49
CA ARG A 64 -11.08 -15.62 -9.22
C ARG A 64 -11.00 -16.87 -10.11
N LYS A 65 -10.88 -18.06 -9.52
CA LYS A 65 -11.09 -19.31 -10.26
C LYS A 65 -12.53 -19.30 -10.79
N ALA A 66 -12.67 -19.49 -12.10
CA ALA A 66 -13.95 -19.69 -12.76
C ALA A 66 -14.57 -21.02 -12.36
#